data_AF-A0A563UHZ9-F1
#
_entry.id   AF-A0A563UHZ9-F1
#
_cell.length_a   1.000
_cell.length_b   1.000
_cell.length_c   1.000
_cell.angle_alpha   90.00
_cell.angle_beta   90.00
_cell.angle_gamma   90.00
#
_symmetry.space_group_name_H-M   'P 1'
#
loop_
_entity.id
_entity.type
_entity.pdbx_description
1 polymer ?
#
loop_
_entity_poly.entity_id
_entity_poly.type
_entity_poly.pdbx_seq_one_letter_code
_entity_poly.pdbx_strand_id
1 'polypeptide(L)'
;MQRALKDVQEAILKLEKNLITCVPYCCFGHDNKKRIAAMIDVLKNNRTIVWINSNFLTPTELFHEYPDNPLWRAALDAREWLDGSFDVNDLLFNDVNTFKKGLLEGLLFNQ
;
A
#
# COMPACT_ATOMS: atom_id res chain seq x y z
N MET A 1 -17.34 5.37 8.67
CA MET A 1 -17.72 6.72 8.17
C MET A 1 -17.00 6.88 6.84
N GLN A 2 -17.70 7.14 5.73
CA GLN A 2 -17.04 7.19 4.43
C GLN A 2 -16.30 8.54 4.28
N ARG A 3 -15.01 8.49 3.92
CA ARG A 3 -14.18 9.70 3.69
C ARG A 3 -14.76 10.59 2.59
N ALA A 4 -14.49 11.89 2.66
CA ALA A 4 -14.94 12.84 1.66
C ALA A 4 -14.23 12.59 0.31
N LEU A 5 -14.92 12.87 -0.81
CA LEU A 5 -14.38 12.66 -2.15
C LEU A 5 -13.04 13.39 -2.37
N LYS A 6 -12.90 14.60 -1.81
CA LYS A 6 -11.67 15.39 -1.88
C LYS A 6 -10.49 14.65 -1.22
N ASP A 7 -10.70 14.07 -0.04
CA ASP A 7 -9.67 13.32 0.68
C ASP A 7 -9.22 12.10 -0.12
N VAL A 8 -10.18 11.41 -0.77
CA VAL A 8 -9.89 10.26 -1.65
C VAL A 8 -9.04 10.69 -2.84
N GLN A 9 -9.35 11.82 -3.48
CA GLN A 9 -8.57 12.35 -4.60
C GLN A 9 -7.14 12.73 -4.16
N GLU A 10 -6.99 13.41 -3.02
CA GLU A 10 -5.68 13.76 -2.48
C GLU A 10 -4.85 12.51 -2.14
N ALA A 11 -5.49 11.48 -1.59
CA ALA A 11 -4.83 10.22 -1.28
C ALA A 11 -4.35 9.48 -2.54
N ILE A 12 -5.19 9.42 -3.58
CA ILE A 12 -4.81 8.85 -4.88
C ILE A 12 -3.58 9.59 -5.44
N LEU A 13 -3.57 10.93 -5.43
CA LEU A 13 -2.43 11.70 -5.92
C LEU A 13 -1.14 11.42 -5.14
N LYS A 14 -1.22 11.25 -3.81
CA LYS A 14 -0.07 10.86 -2.98
C LYS A 14 0.45 9.47 -3.36
N LEU A 15 -0.45 8.50 -3.55
CA LEU A 15 -0.09 7.14 -3.95
C LEU A 15 0.48 7.10 -5.37
N GLU A 16 -0.08 7.84 -6.31
CA GLU A 16 0.45 7.96 -7.68
C GLU A 16 1.86 8.57 -7.69
N LYS A 17 2.12 9.57 -6.83
CA LYS A 17 3.47 10.09 -6.63
C LYS A 17 4.39 9.03 -6.02
N ASN A 18 3.95 8.32 -4.98
CA ASN A 18 4.74 7.29 -4.33
C ASN A 18 5.05 6.11 -5.27
N LEU A 19 4.17 5.79 -6.22
CA LEU A 19 4.41 4.79 -7.26
C LEU A 19 5.68 5.07 -8.08
N ILE A 20 6.01 6.36 -8.27
CA ILE A 20 7.17 6.82 -9.03
C ILE A 20 8.42 6.85 -8.14
N THR A 21 8.28 7.20 -6.86
CA THR A 21 9.40 7.51 -5.96
C THR A 21 9.79 6.38 -5.00
N CYS A 22 8.91 5.40 -4.79
CA CYS A 22 9.13 4.32 -3.83
C CYS A 22 10.30 3.40 -4.22
N VAL A 23 10.93 2.80 -3.21
CA VAL A 23 11.81 1.64 -3.42
C VAL A 23 11.00 0.49 -4.04
N PRO A 24 11.50 -0.18 -5.09
CA PRO A 24 10.71 -1.13 -5.87
C PRO A 24 10.29 -2.37 -5.06
N TYR A 25 11.14 -2.83 -4.14
CA TYR A 25 10.90 -4.00 -3.33
C TYR A 25 11.11 -3.69 -1.84
N CYS A 26 10.32 -4.31 -0.96
CA CYS A 26 10.59 -4.29 0.48
C CYS A 26 11.66 -5.33 0.89
N CYS A 27 12.04 -5.35 2.16
CA CYS A 27 13.03 -6.30 2.69
C CYS A 27 12.62 -7.78 2.56
N PHE A 28 11.33 -8.07 2.37
CA PHE A 28 10.82 -9.42 2.12
C PHE A 28 10.69 -9.76 0.61
N GLY A 29 11.15 -8.87 -0.27
CA GLY A 29 11.10 -9.08 -1.72
C GLY A 29 9.74 -8.79 -2.36
N HIS A 30 8.77 -8.26 -1.62
CA HIS A 30 7.46 -7.89 -2.17
C HIS A 30 7.55 -6.62 -3.02
N ASP A 31 6.91 -6.64 -4.19
CA ASP A 31 6.87 -5.52 -5.13
C ASP A 31 5.96 -4.40 -4.62
N ASN A 32 6.56 -3.30 -4.17
CA ASN A 32 5.84 -2.16 -3.61
C ASN A 32 5.01 -1.44 -4.68
N LYS A 33 5.47 -1.41 -5.94
CA LYS A 33 4.73 -0.73 -7.01
C LYS A 33 3.42 -1.44 -7.30
N LYS A 34 3.43 -2.77 -7.34
CA LYS A 34 2.18 -3.56 -7.49
C LYS A 34 1.24 -3.36 -6.30
N ARG A 35 1.77 -3.26 -5.08
CA ARG A 35 0.97 -2.98 -3.88
C ARG A 35 0.31 -1.60 -3.96
N ILE A 36 1.05 -0.56 -4.32
CA ILE A 36 0.50 0.79 -4.53
C ILE A 36 -0.57 0.78 -5.63
N ALA A 37 -0.32 0.08 -6.75
CA ALA A 37 -1.30 -0.02 -7.83
C ALA A 37 -2.60 -0.68 -7.38
N ALA A 38 -2.52 -1.74 -6.55
CA ALA A 38 -3.69 -2.38 -5.95
C ALA A 38 -4.47 -1.41 -5.04
N MET A 39 -3.78 -0.65 -4.19
CA MET A 39 -4.40 0.38 -3.35
C MET A 39 -5.14 1.42 -4.21
N ILE A 40 -4.48 1.93 -5.26
CA ILE A 40 -5.08 2.94 -6.15
C ILE A 40 -6.36 2.41 -6.82
N ASP A 41 -6.39 1.15 -7.28
CA ASP A 41 -7.61 0.57 -7.87
C ASP A 41 -8.76 0.51 -6.85
N VAL A 42 -8.44 0.12 -5.60
CA VAL A 42 -9.41 0.10 -4.51
C VAL A 42 -10.00 1.49 -4.26
N LEU A 43 -9.15 2.52 -4.17
CA LEU A 43 -9.60 3.90 -3.91
C LEU A 43 -10.37 4.48 -5.10
N LYS A 44 -9.88 4.34 -6.33
CA LYS A 44 -10.50 4.90 -7.54
C LYS A 44 -11.88 4.33 -7.82
N ASN A 45 -12.04 3.02 -7.60
CA ASN A 45 -13.26 2.29 -7.94
C ASN A 45 -14.12 1.94 -6.73
N ASN A 46 -13.75 2.44 -5.53
CA ASN A 46 -14.39 2.12 -4.26
C ASN A 46 -14.66 0.60 -4.11
N ARG A 47 -13.62 -0.21 -4.36
CA ARG A 47 -13.74 -1.67 -4.38
C ARG A 47 -14.17 -2.19 -3.01
N THR A 48 -15.00 -3.24 -3.02
CA THR A 48 -15.51 -3.89 -1.81
C THR A 48 -14.54 -4.97 -1.33
N ILE A 49 -14.67 -5.36 -0.05
CA ILE A 49 -13.91 -6.50 0.51
C ILE A 49 -14.15 -7.77 -0.31
N VAL A 50 -15.38 -8.03 -0.74
CA VAL A 50 -15.72 -9.19 -1.57
C VAL A 50 -14.94 -9.17 -2.89
N TRP A 51 -14.86 -8.01 -3.55
CA TRP A 51 -14.08 -7.87 -4.78
C TRP A 51 -12.59 -8.08 -4.53
N ILE A 52 -12.05 -7.53 -3.43
CA ILE A 52 -10.64 -7.69 -3.05
C ILE A 52 -10.31 -9.18 -2.86
N ASN A 53 -11.14 -9.88 -2.08
CA ASN A 53 -10.98 -11.31 -1.82
C ASN A 53 -11.01 -12.11 -3.13
N SER A 54 -11.97 -11.85 -4.03
CA SER A 54 -12.09 -12.59 -5.28
C SER A 54 -10.97 -12.34 -6.28
N ASN A 55 -10.29 -11.18 -6.23
CA ASN A 55 -9.25 -10.81 -7.19
C ASN A 55 -7.83 -11.19 -6.73
N PHE A 56 -7.57 -11.21 -5.43
CA PHE A 56 -6.21 -11.42 -4.91
C PHE A 56 -6.01 -12.77 -4.23
N LEU A 57 -7.07 -13.41 -3.72
CA LEU A 57 -6.95 -14.69 -3.04
C LEU A 57 -7.34 -15.86 -3.94
N THR A 58 -6.57 -16.94 -3.84
CA THR A 58 -6.95 -18.25 -4.36
C THR A 58 -8.06 -18.88 -3.51
N PRO A 59 -8.77 -19.89 -4.03
CA PRO A 59 -9.78 -20.60 -3.26
C PRO A 59 -9.28 -21.14 -1.91
N THR A 60 -8.04 -21.63 -1.86
CA THR A 60 -7.44 -22.12 -0.62
C THR A 60 -7.20 -20.99 0.39
N GLU A 61 -6.67 -19.86 -0.07
CA GLU A 61 -6.42 -18.70 0.78
C GLU A 61 -7.69 -18.08 1.36
N LEU A 62 -8.85 -18.19 0.68
CA LEU A 62 -10.13 -17.71 1.21
C LEU A 62 -10.54 -18.39 2.53
N PHE A 63 -10.04 -19.60 2.81
CA PHE A 63 -10.29 -20.30 4.06
C PHE A 63 -9.30 -19.94 5.17
N HIS A 64 -8.27 -19.14 4.87
CA HIS A 64 -7.33 -18.65 5.87
C HIS A 64 -7.83 -17.33 6.47
N GLU A 65 -7.78 -17.22 7.80
CA GLU A 65 -8.13 -15.97 8.49
C GLU A 65 -7.13 -14.84 8.16
N TYR A 66 -5.85 -15.20 7.98
CA TYR A 66 -4.76 -14.29 7.62
C TYR A 66 -3.95 -14.85 6.44
N PRO A 67 -4.41 -14.65 5.20
CA PRO A 67 -3.67 -15.02 4.01
C PRO A 67 -2.34 -14.27 3.91
N ASP A 68 -1.25 -15.00 3.65
CA ASP A 68 0.07 -14.41 3.39
C ASP A 68 0.15 -13.91 1.93
N ASN A 69 -0.61 -12.86 1.64
CA ASN A 69 -0.72 -12.29 0.31
C ASN A 69 -0.52 -10.76 0.35
N PRO A 70 0.64 -10.25 -0.08
CA PRO A 70 0.99 -8.84 0.09
C PRO A 70 0.15 -7.88 -0.77
N LEU A 71 -0.41 -8.35 -1.89
CA LEU A 71 -1.31 -7.55 -2.73
C LEU A 71 -2.70 -7.45 -2.12
N TRP A 72 -3.22 -8.59 -1.65
CA TRP A 72 -4.47 -8.61 -0.89
C TRP A 72 -4.40 -7.71 0.34
N ARG A 73 -3.32 -7.81 1.13
CA ARG A 73 -3.13 -6.97 2.32
C ARG A 73 -3.11 -5.49 1.97
N ALA A 74 -2.34 -5.09 0.94
CA ALA A 74 -2.32 -3.70 0.47
C ALA A 74 -3.69 -3.20 0.01
N ALA A 75 -4.45 -4.04 -0.71
CA ALA A 75 -5.81 -3.69 -1.14
C ALA A 75 -6.77 -3.53 0.05
N LEU A 76 -6.65 -4.40 1.07
CA LEU A 76 -7.42 -4.27 2.31
C LEU A 76 -7.04 -3.02 3.10
N ASP A 77 -5.76 -2.71 3.24
CA ASP A 77 -5.32 -1.49 3.93
C ASP A 77 -5.96 -0.26 3.26
N ALA A 78 -6.00 -0.18 1.93
CA ALA A 78 -6.68 0.91 1.22
C ALA A 78 -8.20 0.96 1.49
N ARG A 79 -8.86 -0.20 1.63
CA ARG A 79 -10.29 -0.29 1.98
C ARG A 79 -10.54 0.16 3.42
N GLU A 80 -9.73 -0.29 4.37
CA GLU A 80 -9.80 0.11 5.78
C GLU A 80 -9.53 1.61 5.95
N TRP A 81 -8.63 2.17 5.13
CA TRP A 81 -8.40 3.61 5.08
C TRP A 81 -9.65 4.38 4.64
N LEU A 82 -10.39 3.91 3.63
CA LEU A 82 -11.66 4.53 3.20
C LEU A 82 -12.71 4.56 4.30
N ASP A 83 -12.66 3.60 5.23
CA ASP A 83 -13.56 3.50 6.38
C ASP A 83 -13.17 4.45 7.54
N GLY A 84 -12.00 5.11 7.43
CA GLY A 84 -11.52 6.14 8.35
C GLY A 84 -10.56 5.64 9.42
N SER A 85 -9.98 4.45 9.25
CA SER A 85 -9.26 3.75 10.32
C SER A 85 -7.88 4.34 10.67
N PHE A 86 -7.22 5.01 9.72
CA PHE A 86 -5.86 5.55 9.86
C PHE A 86 -5.53 6.58 8.76
N ASP A 87 -4.31 7.15 8.75
CA ASP A 87 -3.90 8.24 7.84
C ASP A 87 -3.38 7.70 6.49
N VAL A 88 -3.47 8.49 5.42
CA VAL A 88 -2.96 8.07 4.11
C VAL A 88 -1.44 7.87 4.11
N ASN A 89 -0.72 8.60 4.97
CA ASN A 89 0.73 8.49 5.06
C ASN A 89 1.16 7.08 5.53
N ASP A 90 0.29 6.34 6.23
CA ASP A 90 0.54 4.96 6.67
C ASP A 90 0.50 3.96 5.49
N LEU A 91 -0.07 4.35 4.35
CA LEU A 91 -0.09 3.55 3.12
C LEU A 91 1.16 3.74 2.24
N LEU A 92 1.99 4.75 2.54
CA LEU A 92 3.10 5.14 1.68
C LEU A 92 4.34 4.28 1.95
N PHE A 93 5.02 3.90 0.88
CA PHE A 93 6.30 3.20 0.96
C PHE A 93 7.47 4.18 1.01
N ASN A 94 8.58 3.74 1.60
CA ASN A 94 9.80 4.52 1.66
C ASN A 94 10.28 4.93 0.26
N ASP A 95 10.60 6.21 0.11
CA ASP A 95 11.17 6.74 -1.11
C ASP A 95 12.64 6.31 -1.29
N VAL A 96 13.07 6.14 -2.54
CA VAL A 96 14.45 5.78 -2.91
C VAL A 96 15.46 6.78 -2.33
N ASN A 97 15.15 8.07 -2.35
CA ASN A 97 16.03 9.11 -1.84
C ASN A 97 16.18 9.06 -0.32
N THR A 98 15.08 8.82 0.39
CA THR A 98 15.05 8.65 1.85
C THR A 98 15.82 7.40 2.26
N PHE A 99 15.62 6.29 1.53
CA PHE A 99 16.34 5.04 1.77
C PHE A 99 17.86 5.19 1.59
N LYS A 100 18.29 5.84 0.49
CA LYS A 100 19.71 6.10 0.24
C LYS A 100 20.34 6.97 1.32
N LYS A 101 19.64 8.01 1.78
CA LYS A 101 20.12 8.90 2.84
C LYS A 101 20.33 8.14 4.16
N GLY A 102 19.36 7.33 4.58
CA GLY A 102 19.48 6.51 5.79
C GLY A 102 20.61 5.48 5.70
N LEU A 103 20.84 4.90 4.52
CA LEU A 103 21.93 3.95 4.30
C LEU A 103 23.30 4.62 4.36
N LEU A 104 23.43 5.82 3.79
CA LEU A 104 24.67 6.61 3.83
C LEU A 104 24.97 7.10 5.26
N GLU A 105 23.96 7.57 5.99
CA GLU A 105 24.12 7.96 7.40
C GLU A 105 24.56 6.75 8.25
N GLY A 106 23.91 5.59 8.09
CA GLY A 106 24.30 4.38 8.82
C GLY A 106 25.72 3.87 8.52
N LEU A 107 26.28 4.18 7.34
CA LEU A 107 27.66 3.84 7.00
C LEU A 107 28.69 4.84 7.56
N LEU A 108 28.32 6.12 7.68
CA LEU A 108 29.19 7.17 8.19
C LEU A 108 29.29 7.18 9.73
N PHE A 109 28.27 6.71 10.44
CA PHE A 109 28.25 6.66 11.91
C PHE A 109 28.78 5.35 12.51
N ASN A 110 29.22 4.40 11.68
CA ASN A 110 29.88 3.16 12.11
C ASN A 110 31.42 3.20 11.95
N GLN A 111 32.02 4.40 11.96
CA GLN A 111 33.48 4.63 12.05
C GLN A 111 33.86 5.23 13.39
#